data_AF-A0A925KK28-F1
#
_entry.id   AF-A0A925KK28-F1
#
_cell.length_a   1.000
_cell.length_b   1.000
_cell.length_c   1.000
_cell.angle_alpha   90.00
_cell.angle_beta   90.00
_cell.angle_gamma   90.00
#
_symmetry.space_group_name_H-M   'P 1'
#
loop_
_entity.id
_entity.type
_entity.pdbx_description
1 polymer ?
#
loop_
_entity_poly.entity_id
_entity_poly.type
_entity_poly.pdbx_seq_one_letter_code
_entity_poly.pdbx_strand_id
1 'polypeptide(L)'
;KHGITMVNGVGTIDSDYRGEIGALVINLGTEPFTIEPNMRVAQMIISRYERISWQEVGELSATQRGDGGYGSTGVAEQIDRVG
;
A
#
# COMPACT_ATOMS: atom_id res chain seq x y z
N LYS A 1 8.13 13.17 8.74
CA LYS A 1 8.35 14.19 9.79
C LYS A 1 7.84 13.76 11.17
N HIS A 2 6.66 13.11 11.29
CA HIS A 2 6.11 12.69 12.61
C HIS A 2 5.83 11.19 12.77
N GLY A 3 6.12 10.35 11.77
CA GLY A 3 5.81 8.91 11.84
C GLY A 3 4.31 8.57 11.77
N ILE A 4 3.45 9.55 11.52
CA ILE A 4 2.02 9.36 11.33
C ILE A 4 1.75 8.81 9.93
N THR A 5 1.09 7.65 9.88
CA THR A 5 0.70 6.97 8.64
C THR A 5 -0.63 6.24 8.82
N MET A 6 -1.11 5.60 7.76
CA MET A 6 -2.29 4.74 7.79
C MET A 6 -1.89 3.29 8.02
N VAL A 7 -2.55 2.61 8.97
CA VAL A 7 -2.22 1.21 9.30
C VAL A 7 -2.53 0.24 8.15
N ASN A 8 -3.52 0.58 7.32
CA ASN A 8 -3.88 -0.16 6.12
C ASN A 8 -3.07 0.28 4.87
N GLY A 9 -2.09 1.17 5.03
CA GLY A 9 -1.32 1.75 3.94
C GLY A 9 -2.17 2.66 3.06
N VAL A 10 -2.99 2.07 2.19
CA VAL A 10 -3.95 2.77 1.34
C VAL A 10 -5.36 2.28 1.69
N GLY A 11 -6.25 3.20 2.06
CA GLY A 11 -7.65 2.88 2.26
C GLY A 11 -8.40 2.74 0.93
N THR A 12 -8.91 1.55 0.64
CA THR A 12 -9.83 1.31 -0.48
C THR A 12 -11.27 1.49 0.03
N ILE A 13 -12.04 2.32 -0.67
CA ILE A 13 -13.46 2.57 -0.38
C ILE A 13 -14.29 2.04 -1.54
N ASP A 14 -15.22 1.12 -1.25
CA ASP A 14 -16.09 0.54 -2.27
C ASP A 14 -17.10 1.57 -2.80
N SER A 15 -17.45 1.44 -4.09
CA SER A 15 -18.31 2.42 -4.78
C SER A 15 -19.74 2.53 -4.23
N ASP A 16 -20.20 1.50 -3.52
CA ASP A 16 -21.52 1.43 -2.88
C ASP A 16 -21.48 1.72 -1.38
N TYR A 17 -20.31 2.00 -0.79
CA TYR A 17 -20.21 2.44 0.59
C TYR A 17 -20.87 3.82 0.79
N ARG A 18 -21.68 3.94 1.85
CA ARG A 18 -22.42 5.17 2.19
C ARG A 18 -22.25 5.60 3.65
N GLY A 19 -21.44 4.88 4.42
CA GLY A 19 -21.14 5.23 5.79
C GLY A 19 -20.16 6.40 5.91
N GLU A 20 -19.86 6.78 7.14
CA GLU A 20 -18.82 7.75 7.44
C GLU A 20 -17.43 7.20 7.02
N ILE A 21 -16.59 8.09 6.48
CA ILE A 21 -15.22 7.75 6.10
C ILE A 21 -14.29 8.07 7.27
N GLY A 22 -13.66 7.05 7.83
CA GLY A 22 -12.64 7.18 8.85
C GLY A 22 -11.23 6.98 8.29
N ALA A 23 -10.23 7.63 8.89
CA ALA A 23 -8.82 7.38 8.65
C ALA A 23 -8.23 6.53 9.79
N LEU A 24 -7.73 5.34 9.47
CA LEU A 24 -7.08 4.45 10.44
C LEU A 24 -5.63 4.87 10.65
N VAL A 25 -5.44 5.90 11.48
CA VAL A 25 -4.13 6.50 11.73
C VAL A 25 -3.34 5.72 12.78
N ILE A 26 -2.05 5.52 12.52
CA ILE A 26 -1.07 4.96 13.47
C ILE A 26 0.14 5.89 13.58
N ASN A 27 0.66 6.00 14.81
CA ASN A 27 1.93 6.67 15.08
C ASN A 27 3.06 5.64 15.15
N LEU A 28 3.91 5.61 14.13
CA LEU A 28 5.15 4.83 14.09
C LEU A 28 6.39 5.69 14.44
N GLY A 29 6.17 6.94 14.86
CA GLY A 29 7.22 7.81 15.38
C GLY A 29 7.62 7.44 16.80
N THR A 30 8.70 8.07 17.27
CA THR A 30 9.20 7.88 18.64
C THR A 30 8.57 8.84 19.66
N GLU A 31 7.89 9.88 19.17
CA GLU A 31 7.29 10.92 20.00
C GLU A 31 5.75 10.88 19.92
N PRO A 32 5.04 11.24 21.01
CA PRO A 32 3.60 11.46 20.95
C PRO A 32 3.21 12.51 19.91
N PHE A 33 2.04 12.33 19.30
CA PHE A 33 1.49 13.27 18.33
C PHE A 33 0.00 13.49 18.60
N THR A 34 -0.38 14.75 18.80
CA THR A 34 -1.78 15.15 19.00
C THR A 34 -2.41 15.55 17.68
N ILE A 35 -3.52 14.92 17.33
CA ILE A 35 -4.37 15.34 16.21
C ILE A 35 -5.41 16.32 16.77
N GLU A 36 -5.36 17.55 16.28
CA GLU A 36 -6.30 18.61 16.66
C GLU A 36 -7.53 18.63 15.74
N PRO A 37 -8.68 19.13 16.21
CA PRO A 37 -9.84 19.37 15.35
C PRO A 37 -9.47 20.18 14.10
N ASN A 38 -10.01 19.77 12.94
CA ASN A 38 -9.74 20.34 11.61
C ASN A 38 -8.32 20.13 11.06
N MET A 39 -7.47 19.37 11.74
CA MET A 39 -6.17 18.95 11.20
C MET A 39 -6.38 18.02 9.99
N ARG A 40 -5.67 18.29 8.89
CA ARG A 40 -5.65 17.41 7.72
C ARG A 40 -4.78 16.19 8.01
N VAL A 41 -5.38 15.01 8.09
CA VAL A 41 -4.69 13.75 8.46
C VAL A 41 -4.57 12.72 7.32
N ALA A 42 -5.31 12.91 6.23
CA ALA A 42 -5.29 12.05 5.05
C ALA A 42 -5.66 12.85 3.79
N GLN A 43 -5.48 12.22 2.62
CA GLN A 43 -5.93 12.72 1.32
C GLN A 43 -6.65 11.59 0.58
N MET A 44 -7.60 11.94 -0.28
CA MET A 44 -8.39 11.00 -1.07
C MET A 44 -8.16 11.21 -2.56
N ILE A 45 -8.05 10.13 -3.30
CA ILE A 45 -7.96 10.13 -4.76
C ILE A 45 -9.10 9.26 -5.30
N ILE A 46 -9.83 9.78 -6.29
CA ILE A 46 -10.82 9.01 -7.04
C ILE A 46 -10.16 8.52 -8.32
N SER A 47 -10.12 7.19 -8.50
CA SER A 47 -9.53 6.55 -9.69
C SER A 47 -10.53 5.59 -10.33
N ARG A 48 -10.37 5.34 -11.63
CA ARG A 48 -11.05 4.22 -12.30
C ARG A 48 -10.50 2.91 -11.76
N TYR A 49 -11.37 1.89 -11.70
CA TYR A 49 -10.99 0.51 -11.43
C TYR A 49 -11.63 -0.38 -12.50
N GLU A 50 -10.97 -1.50 -12.80
CA GLU A 50 -11.45 -2.49 -13.76
C GLU A 50 -12.18 -3.62 -13.04
N ARG A 51 -13.30 -4.08 -13.61
CA ARG A 51 -13.96 -5.31 -13.19
C ARG A 51 -13.44 -6.45 -14.04
N ILE A 52 -12.81 -7.44 -13.41
CA ILE A 52 -12.29 -8.60 -14.13
C ILE A 52 -13.28 -9.77 -14.09
N SER A 53 -13.22 -10.61 -15.12
CA SER A 53 -13.76 -11.97 -15.10
C SER A 53 -12.59 -12.94 -15.16
N TRP A 54 -12.53 -13.89 -14.23
CA TRP A 54 -11.46 -14.88 -14.23
C TRP A 54 -11.62 -15.85 -15.40
N GLN A 55 -10.50 -16.19 -16.06
CA GLN A 55 -10.43 -17.23 -17.08
C GLN A 55 -9.36 -18.24 -16.66
N GLU A 56 -9.79 -19.43 -16.26
CA GLU A 56 -8.88 -20.51 -15.87
C GLU A 56 -8.21 -21.14 -17.10
N VAL A 57 -6.89 -21.33 -17.02
CA VAL A 57 -6.06 -21.94 -18.07
C VAL A 57 -4.99 -22.83 -17.44
N GLY A 58 -4.49 -23.82 -18.19
CA GLY A 58 -3.46 -24.73 -17.69
C GLY A 58 -2.07 -24.09 -17.55
N GLU A 59 -1.74 -23.10 -18.40
CA GLU A 59 -0.44 -22.42 -18.43
C GLU A 59 -0.59 -21.00 -19.01
N LEU A 60 0.22 -20.06 -18.50
CA LEU A 60 0.40 -18.72 -19.08
C LEU A 60 1.66 -18.68 -19.94
N SER A 61 1.64 -17.90 -21.03
CA SER A 61 2.82 -17.67 -21.87
C SER A 61 3.98 -17.03 -21.11
N ALA A 62 5.22 -17.42 -21.42
CA ALA A 62 6.42 -16.80 -20.84
C ALA A 62 6.50 -15.29 -21.10
N THR A 63 7.05 -14.54 -20.13
CA THR A 63 7.36 -13.11 -20.26
C THR A 63 8.82 -12.85 -19.96
N GLN A 64 9.38 -11.72 -20.42
CA GLN A 64 10.75 -11.33 -20.10
C GLN A 64 11.00 -11.21 -18.59
N ARG A 65 9.98 -10.83 -17.81
CA ARG A 65 10.07 -10.70 -16.34
C ARG A 65 10.07 -12.06 -15.63
N GLY A 66 9.35 -13.05 -16.18
CA GLY A 66 9.15 -14.37 -15.57
C GLY A 66 8.70 -14.26 -14.11
N ASP A 67 9.26 -15.12 -13.26
CA ASP A 67 8.99 -15.18 -11.82
C ASP A 67 9.78 -14.14 -11.00
N GLY A 68 10.48 -13.21 -11.66
CA GLY A 68 11.25 -12.18 -10.96
C GLY A 68 10.36 -11.30 -10.08
N GLY A 69 10.79 -11.02 -8.85
CA GLY A 69 10.12 -10.16 -7.89
C GLY A 69 11.09 -9.72 -6.78
N TYR A 70 10.61 -8.94 -5.81
CA TYR A 70 11.37 -8.63 -4.59
C TYR A 70 12.80 -8.09 -4.82
N GLY A 71 12.97 -7.22 -5.83
CA GLY A 71 14.28 -6.66 -6.16
C GLY A 71 15.14 -7.54 -7.07
N SER A 72 14.55 -8.48 -7.82
CA SER A 72 15.25 -9.36 -8.77
C SER A 72 16.08 -8.65 -9.85
N THR A 73 15.88 -7.35 -10.05
CA THR A 73 16.69 -6.52 -10.97
C THR A 73 17.98 -5.99 -10.34
N GLY A 74 18.21 -6.23 -9.04
CA GLY A 74 19.45 -5.92 -8.32
C GLY A 74 19.63 -4.42 -8.03
N VAL A 75 19.58 -4.04 -6.75
CA VAL A 75 20.01 -2.70 -6.29
C VAL A 75 20.58 -2.69 -4.85
N ALA A 76 20.56 -3.82 -4.13
CA ALA A 76 21.14 -3.92 -2.80
C ALA A 76 22.54 -4.51 -2.92
N GLU A 77 23.56 -3.83 -2.41
CA GLU A 77 24.85 -4.46 -2.13
C GLU A 77 24.60 -5.71 -1.27
N GLN A 78 25.25 -6.83 -1.63
CA GLN A 78 25.34 -7.98 -0.74
C GLN A 78 26.06 -7.50 0.52
N ILE A 79 25.31 -7.16 1.58
CA ILE A 79 25.89 -7.02 2.90
C ILE A 79 26.18 -8.44 3.35
N ASP A 80 27.43 -8.85 3.20
CA ASP A 80 27.94 -10.09 3.77
C ASP A 80 27.54 -10.15 5.23
N ARG A 81 26.75 -11.18 5.60
CA ARG A 81 26.41 -11.49 6.99
C ARG A 81 27.73 -11.89 7.67
N VAL A 82 28.38 -10.93 8.33
CA VAL A 82 29.38 -11.23 9.36
C VAL A 82 28.64 -11.94 10.50
N GLY A 83 29.15 -13.12 10.85
CA GLY A 83 28.55 -14.05 11.82
C GLY A 83 28.57 -13.58 13.27
#